data_AF-A0A7R9KYR4-F1
#
_entry.id   AF-A0A7R9KYR4-F1
#
_cell.length_a   1.000
_cell.length_b   1.000
_cell.length_c   1.000
_cell.angle_alpha   90.00
_cell.angle_beta   90.00
_cell.angle_gamma   90.00
#
_symmetry.space_group_name_H-M   'P 1'
#
loop_
_entity.id
_entity.type
_entity.pdbx_description
1 polymer ?
#
loop_
_entity_poly.entity_id
_entity_poly.type
_entity_poly.pdbx_seq_one_letter_code
_entity_poly.pdbx_strand_id
1 'polypeptide(L)'
;IIDELGRGTSVEEGVGFCFAICEQLLQTKALTLFATHFTEMTKLEDFYYNVSNFHFGVNHSVIDEINTNSYTFTHVLEAGATQEVLYGLQLANMTAIDPIILHNAEVIAQQLLQTFHKSIVTTQMDSAKRAKYRLTSMLKSLSSDGQIPDVEALNELLIKYQTDIQSGTQDDSQMENDFSLI
;
A
#
# COMPACT_ATOMS: atom_id res chain seq x y z
N ILE A 1 -15.28 8.45 -8.15
CA ILE A 1 -14.62 7.23 -8.69
C ILE A 1 -13.46 7.72 -9.53
N ILE A 2 -12.26 7.22 -9.25
CA ILE A 2 -11.02 7.56 -9.94
C ILE A 2 -10.38 6.24 -10.36
N ASP A 3 -9.94 6.17 -11.61
CA ASP A 3 -9.39 4.96 -12.20
C ASP A 3 -8.04 5.30 -12.83
N GLU A 4 -6.97 4.75 -12.26
CA GLU A 4 -5.61 4.76 -12.79
C GLU A 4 -5.05 6.17 -13.12
N LEU A 5 -5.35 7.12 -12.23
CA LEU A 5 -4.79 8.46 -12.28
C LEU A 5 -3.26 8.41 -12.20
N GLY A 6 -2.58 9.27 -12.96
CA GLY A 6 -1.12 9.38 -12.93
C GLY A 6 -0.36 8.43 -13.86
N ARG A 7 -1.03 7.62 -14.70
CA ARG A 7 -0.37 6.75 -15.70
C ARG A 7 0.47 7.46 -16.77
N GLY A 8 0.23 8.75 -17.02
CA GLY A 8 0.84 9.50 -18.14
C GLY A 8 2.15 10.22 -17.80
N THR A 9 2.73 9.98 -16.64
CA THR A 9 3.92 10.69 -16.10
C THR A 9 4.90 9.70 -15.49
N SER A 10 6.03 10.18 -14.95
CA SER A 10 6.96 9.32 -14.21
C SER A 10 6.27 8.75 -12.97
N VAL A 11 6.74 7.60 -12.47
CA VAL A 11 6.10 6.91 -11.33
C VAL A 11 6.13 7.81 -10.10
N GLU A 12 7.24 8.51 -9.86
CA GLU A 12 7.43 9.39 -8.72
C GLU A 12 6.49 10.59 -8.76
N GLU A 13 6.36 11.25 -9.92
CA GLU A 13 5.41 12.35 -10.12
C GLU A 13 3.97 11.86 -10.01
N GLY A 14 3.66 10.70 -10.60
CA GLY A 14 2.34 10.09 -10.58
C GLY A 14 1.86 9.77 -9.17
N VAL A 15 2.70 9.11 -8.38
CA VAL A 15 2.43 8.82 -6.96
C VAL A 15 2.25 10.12 -6.17
N GLY A 16 3.15 11.10 -6.35
CA GLY A 16 3.05 12.39 -5.66
C GLY A 16 1.75 13.13 -5.94
N PHE A 17 1.33 13.20 -7.21
CA PHE A 17 0.06 13.80 -7.59
C PHE A 17 -1.13 13.05 -7.02
N CYS A 18 -1.12 11.71 -7.09
CA CYS A 18 -2.21 10.89 -6.56
C CYS A 18 -2.37 11.08 -5.05
N PHE A 19 -1.26 11.11 -4.29
CA PHE A 19 -1.27 11.40 -2.86
C PHE A 19 -1.93 12.76 -2.57
N ALA A 20 -1.45 13.83 -3.20
CA ALA A 20 -1.95 15.18 -2.97
C ALA A 20 -3.45 15.32 -3.31
N ILE A 21 -3.90 14.67 -4.38
CA ILE A 21 -5.32 14.67 -4.78
C ILE A 21 -6.16 13.89 -3.78
N CYS A 22 -5.70 12.70 -3.35
CA CYS A 22 -6.37 11.93 -2.31
C CYS A 22 -6.50 12.73 -1.01
N GLU A 23 -5.45 13.43 -0.57
CA GLU A 23 -5.50 14.29 0.61
C GLU A 23 -6.58 15.38 0.53
N GLN A 24 -6.77 15.99 -0.64
CA GLN A 24 -7.84 16.97 -0.84
C GLN A 24 -9.22 16.32 -0.82
N LEU A 25 -9.37 15.15 -1.45
CA LEU A 25 -10.64 14.43 -1.45
C LEU A 25 -11.04 13.97 -0.04
N LEU A 26 -10.06 13.61 0.80
CA LEU A 26 -10.27 13.22 2.20
C LEU A 26 -10.82 14.36 3.08
N GLN A 27 -10.64 15.63 2.68
CA GLN A 27 -11.24 16.77 3.37
C GLN A 27 -12.72 16.96 3.03
N THR A 28 -13.21 16.26 2.01
CA THR A 28 -14.62 16.28 1.61
C THR A 28 -15.38 15.12 2.24
N LYS A 29 -16.72 15.18 2.23
CA LYS A 29 -17.58 14.06 2.64
C LYS A 29 -17.94 13.10 1.49
N ALA A 30 -17.21 13.18 0.37
CA ALA A 30 -17.51 12.38 -0.82
C ALA A 30 -16.98 10.95 -0.67
N LEU A 31 -17.84 9.95 -0.94
CA LEU A 31 -17.39 8.57 -1.07
C LEU A 31 -16.44 8.45 -2.28
N THR A 32 -15.20 8.07 -2.01
CA THR A 32 -14.14 8.00 -3.02
C THR A 32 -13.69 6.56 -3.20
N LEU A 33 -13.83 6.05 -4.42
CA LEU A 33 -13.20 4.81 -4.87
C LEU A 33 -12.02 5.19 -5.76
N PHE A 34 -10.83 4.72 -5.42
CA PHE A 34 -9.59 5.03 -6.11
C PHE A 34 -8.92 3.72 -6.56
N ALA A 35 -9.11 3.34 -7.81
CA ALA A 35 -8.42 2.19 -8.41
C ALA A 35 -7.06 2.62 -8.93
N THR A 36 -6.00 1.89 -8.57
CA THR A 36 -4.62 2.24 -8.93
C THR A 36 -3.73 1.02 -9.03
N HIS A 37 -2.66 1.15 -9.82
CA HIS A 37 -1.55 0.18 -9.89
C HIS A 37 -0.35 0.63 -9.04
N PHE A 38 -0.38 1.83 -8.46
CA PHE A 38 0.66 2.34 -7.57
C PHE A 38 0.51 1.71 -6.18
N THR A 39 1.36 0.72 -5.88
CA THR A 39 1.40 0.07 -4.57
C THR A 39 1.75 1.04 -3.44
N GLU A 40 2.46 2.11 -3.74
CA GLU A 40 2.85 3.17 -2.81
C GLU A 40 1.64 3.88 -2.21
N MET A 41 0.53 3.95 -2.95
CA MET A 41 -0.73 4.54 -2.49
C MET A 41 -1.34 3.77 -1.32
N THR A 42 -1.02 2.48 -1.15
CA THR A 42 -1.53 1.67 -0.03
C THR A 42 -1.11 2.24 1.32
N LYS A 43 0.02 2.97 1.38
CA LYS A 43 0.48 3.65 2.60
C LYS A 43 -0.47 4.75 3.07
N LEU A 44 -1.44 5.22 2.27
CA LEU A 44 -2.44 6.19 2.73
C LEU A 44 -3.25 5.70 3.94
N GLU A 45 -3.53 4.40 4.03
CA GLU A 45 -4.22 3.79 5.19
C GLU A 45 -3.39 3.94 6.49
N ASP A 46 -2.07 4.05 6.39
CA ASP A 46 -1.21 4.33 7.54
C ASP A 46 -1.33 5.78 8.03
N PHE A 47 -1.82 6.71 7.22
CA PHE A 47 -1.87 8.14 7.54
C PHE A 47 -3.28 8.63 7.88
N TYR A 48 -4.31 8.02 7.31
CA TYR A 48 -5.70 8.47 7.44
C TYR A 48 -6.61 7.33 7.88
N TYR A 49 -7.31 7.52 8.99
CA TYR A 49 -8.18 6.51 9.59
C TYR A 49 -9.40 6.16 8.73
N ASN A 50 -9.80 7.05 7.82
CA ASN A 50 -10.94 6.91 6.93
C ASN A 50 -10.55 6.39 5.53
N VAL A 51 -9.32 5.89 5.39
CA VAL A 51 -8.84 5.17 4.20
C VAL A 51 -8.75 3.69 4.55
N SER A 52 -9.16 2.84 3.63
CA SER A 52 -9.02 1.39 3.75
C SER A 52 -8.60 0.82 2.42
N ASN A 53 -7.59 -0.06 2.43
CA ASN A 53 -7.13 -0.71 1.21
C ASN A 53 -7.96 -1.96 0.90
N PHE A 54 -8.17 -2.19 -0.40
CA PHE A 54 -8.76 -3.41 -0.91
C PHE A 54 -8.04 -3.82 -2.19
N HIS A 55 -8.03 -5.12 -2.48
CA HIS A 55 -7.53 -5.67 -3.73
C HIS A 55 -8.45 -6.79 -4.22
N PHE A 56 -8.33 -7.17 -5.49
CA PHE A 56 -9.06 -8.32 -6.02
C PHE A 56 -8.30 -9.61 -5.71
N GLY A 57 -8.96 -10.56 -5.05
CA GLY A 57 -8.38 -11.85 -4.71
C GLY A 57 -8.05 -12.69 -5.94
N VAL A 58 -6.90 -13.36 -5.90
CA VAL A 58 -6.44 -14.26 -6.97
C VAL A 58 -6.05 -15.60 -6.33
N ASN A 59 -6.54 -16.68 -6.91
CA ASN A 59 -6.14 -18.03 -6.50
C ASN A 59 -5.03 -18.55 -7.41
N HIS A 60 -3.97 -19.06 -6.80
CA HIS A 60 -2.90 -19.78 -7.48
C HIS A 60 -3.18 -21.28 -7.46
N SER A 61 -3.03 -21.95 -8.59
CA SER A 61 -3.12 -23.40 -8.69
C SER A 61 -2.03 -23.91 -9.62
N VAL A 62 -1.36 -24.98 -9.21
CA VAL A 62 -0.39 -25.69 -10.06
C VAL A 62 -1.14 -26.80 -10.78
N ILE A 63 -1.05 -26.84 -12.11
CA ILE A 63 -1.59 -27.95 -12.88
C ILE A 63 -0.51 -29.04 -12.89
N ASP A 64 -0.68 -30.05 -12.05
CA ASP A 64 0.30 -31.11 -11.73
C ASP A 64 0.85 -31.87 -12.94
N GLU A 65 0.11 -31.91 -14.06
CA GLU A 65 0.52 -32.64 -15.26
C GLU A 65 1.56 -31.91 -16.12
N ILE A 66 1.70 -30.57 -15.99
CA ILE A 66 2.54 -29.74 -16.88
C ILE A 66 3.45 -28.79 -16.08
N ASN A 67 3.40 -28.78 -14.74
CA ASN A 67 4.13 -27.81 -13.90
C ASN A 67 3.86 -26.35 -14.31
N THR A 68 2.69 -26.10 -14.88
CA THR A 68 2.27 -24.75 -15.28
C THR A 68 1.48 -24.14 -14.15
N ASN A 69 1.93 -22.98 -13.67
CA ASN A 69 1.11 -22.13 -12.81
C ASN A 69 -0.19 -21.76 -13.55
N SER A 70 -1.28 -21.67 -12.81
CA SER A 70 -2.58 -21.18 -13.27
C SER A 70 -3.11 -20.16 -12.26
N TYR A 71 -3.59 -19.02 -12.76
CA TYR A 71 -4.28 -18.01 -11.96
C TYR A 71 -5.78 -18.06 -12.23
N THR A 72 -6.56 -18.10 -11.16
CA THR A 72 -8.01 -17.93 -11.21
C THR A 72 -8.39 -16.63 -10.53
N PHE A 73 -8.99 -15.70 -11.29
CA PHE A 73 -9.49 -14.43 -10.78
C PHE A 73 -10.80 -14.67 -10.03
N THR A 74 -10.83 -14.39 -8.73
CA THR A 74 -12.04 -14.61 -7.92
C THR A 74 -13.11 -13.55 -8.19
N HIS A 75 -12.70 -12.37 -8.68
CA HIS A 75 -13.52 -11.16 -8.76
C HIS A 75 -14.12 -10.71 -7.41
N VAL A 76 -13.53 -11.17 -6.30
CA VAL A 76 -13.91 -10.80 -4.94
C VAL A 76 -12.94 -9.73 -4.44
N LEU A 77 -13.47 -8.68 -3.81
CA LEU A 77 -12.67 -7.68 -3.10
C LEU A 77 -12.29 -8.21 -1.72
N GLU A 78 -11.00 -8.21 -1.44
CA GLU A 78 -10.41 -8.60 -0.16
C GLU A 78 -9.76 -7.38 0.50
N ALA A 79 -9.82 -7.32 1.83
CA ALA A 79 -9.28 -6.20 2.59
C ALA A 79 -7.74 -6.25 2.63
N GLY A 80 -7.10 -5.09 2.63
CA GLY A 80 -5.66 -4.92 2.65
C GLY A 80 -5.03 -4.76 1.26
N ALA A 81 -3.71 -4.58 1.25
CA ALA A 81 -2.90 -4.55 0.05
C ALA A 81 -2.65 -5.96 -0.50
N THR A 82 -2.55 -6.10 -1.82
CA THR A 82 -2.15 -7.37 -2.43
C THR A 82 -0.73 -7.75 -2.05
N GLN A 83 -0.48 -9.04 -1.83
CA GLN A 83 0.86 -9.60 -1.64
C GLN A 83 1.51 -10.01 -2.97
N GLU A 84 0.76 -9.96 -4.07
CA GLU A 84 1.25 -10.37 -5.38
C GLU A 84 2.25 -9.36 -5.94
N VAL A 85 3.49 -9.83 -6.14
CA VAL A 85 4.59 -9.04 -6.69
C VAL A 85 4.79 -9.42 -8.15
N LEU A 86 4.96 -8.42 -9.02
CA LEU A 86 5.16 -8.61 -10.47
C LEU A 86 4.04 -9.40 -11.16
N TYR A 87 2.80 -9.22 -10.69
CA TYR A 87 1.61 -9.92 -11.18
C TYR A 87 1.45 -9.96 -12.71
N GLY A 88 1.76 -8.85 -13.40
CA GLY A 88 1.71 -8.80 -14.86
C GLY A 88 2.66 -9.77 -15.57
N LEU A 89 3.87 -9.98 -15.02
CA LEU A 89 4.82 -10.96 -15.54
C LEU A 89 4.37 -12.39 -15.22
N GLN A 90 3.84 -12.60 -14.02
CA GLN A 90 3.30 -13.90 -13.64
C GLN A 90 2.13 -14.33 -14.55
N LEU A 91 1.25 -13.39 -14.95
CA LEU A 91 0.21 -13.64 -15.95
C LEU A 91 0.78 -13.87 -17.34
N ALA A 92 1.83 -13.14 -17.74
CA ALA A 92 2.48 -13.31 -19.03
C ALA A 92 3.06 -14.73 -19.20
N ASN A 93 3.49 -15.39 -18.11
CA ASN A 93 3.92 -16.79 -18.12
C ASN A 93 2.84 -17.80 -18.54
N MET A 94 1.56 -17.41 -18.46
CA MET A 94 0.43 -18.23 -18.89
C MET A 94 0.03 -17.99 -20.34
N THR A 95 0.73 -17.08 -21.03
CA THR A 95 0.48 -16.74 -22.43
C THR A 95 1.53 -17.37 -23.34
N ALA A 96 1.35 -17.25 -24.66
CA ALA A 96 2.27 -17.79 -25.66
C ALA A 96 3.55 -16.94 -25.88
N ILE A 97 3.96 -16.14 -24.88
CA ILE A 97 5.20 -15.35 -24.94
C ILE A 97 6.40 -16.29 -24.82
N ASP A 98 7.48 -15.99 -25.56
CA ASP A 98 8.72 -16.75 -25.51
C ASP A 98 9.30 -16.77 -24.08
N PRO A 99 9.57 -17.95 -23.48
CA PRO A 99 10.14 -18.06 -22.15
C PRO A 99 11.44 -17.28 -21.96
N ILE A 100 12.25 -17.11 -23.01
CA ILE A 100 13.50 -16.34 -22.96
C ILE A 100 13.21 -14.85 -22.74
N ILE A 101 12.18 -14.32 -23.41
CA ILE A 101 11.76 -12.92 -23.25
C ILE A 101 11.25 -12.71 -21.83
N LEU A 102 10.42 -13.63 -21.34
CA LEU A 102 9.85 -13.53 -20.01
C LEU A 102 10.91 -13.58 -18.92
N HIS A 103 11.86 -14.52 -19.02
CA HIS A 103 12.97 -14.62 -18.09
C HIS A 103 13.80 -13.33 -18.04
N ASN A 104 14.12 -12.76 -19.20
CA ASN A 104 14.86 -11.49 -19.26
C ASN A 104 14.07 -10.34 -18.63
N ALA A 105 12.75 -10.28 -18.87
CA ALA A 105 11.88 -9.26 -18.28
C ALA A 105 11.79 -9.40 -16.75
N GLU A 106 11.71 -10.62 -16.22
CA GLU A 106 11.75 -10.90 -14.77
C GLU A 106 13.05 -10.43 -14.13
N VAL A 107 14.20 -10.75 -14.73
CA VAL A 107 15.52 -10.33 -14.24
C VAL A 107 15.61 -8.80 -14.19
N ILE A 108 15.21 -8.11 -15.26
CA ILE A 108 15.22 -6.64 -15.32
C ILE A 108 14.29 -6.04 -14.27
N ALA A 109 13.07 -6.57 -14.14
CA ALA A 109 12.08 -6.08 -13.19
C ALA A 109 12.57 -6.20 -11.74
N GLN A 110 13.19 -7.34 -11.38
CA GLN A 110 13.78 -7.55 -10.05
C GLN A 110 14.92 -6.56 -9.76
N GLN A 111 15.79 -6.28 -10.73
CA GLN A 111 16.86 -5.30 -10.59
C GLN A 111 16.33 -3.88 -10.38
N LEU A 112 15.28 -3.49 -11.10
CA LEU A 112 14.62 -2.21 -10.93
C LEU A 112 14.00 -2.09 -9.54
N LEU A 113 13.24 -3.10 -9.09
CA LEU A 113 12.66 -3.16 -7.74
C LEU A 113 13.71 -2.93 -6.64
N GLN A 114 14.84 -3.63 -6.70
CA GLN A 114 15.93 -3.44 -5.73
C GLN A 114 16.48 -2.02 -5.71
N THR A 115 16.57 -1.39 -6.88
CA THR A 115 17.07 0.00 -7.02
C THR A 115 16.06 1.01 -6.47
N PHE A 116 14.77 0.84 -6.77
CA PHE A 116 13.69 1.72 -6.31
C PHE A 116 13.40 1.58 -4.81
N HIS A 117 13.46 0.37 -4.24
CA HIS A 117 13.28 0.19 -2.79
C HIS A 117 14.38 0.92 -2.00
N LYS A 118 15.62 0.93 -2.48
CA LYS A 118 16.73 1.60 -1.82
C LYS A 118 16.59 3.12 -1.79
N SER A 119 15.95 3.73 -2.80
CA SER A 119 15.73 5.18 -2.84
C SER A 119 14.53 5.63 -2.00
N ILE A 120 13.45 4.85 -1.94
CA ILE A 120 12.23 5.21 -1.20
C ILE A 120 12.37 5.01 0.32
N VAL A 121 13.15 4.00 0.78
CA VAL A 121 13.40 3.78 2.22
C VAL A 121 14.09 4.96 2.90
N THR A 122 14.84 5.79 2.15
CA THR A 122 15.47 7.01 2.70
C THR A 122 14.45 8.10 3.09
N THR A 123 13.19 7.96 2.68
CA THR A 123 12.09 8.88 3.03
C THR A 123 11.11 8.22 4.01
N GLN A 124 11.61 7.43 4.97
CA GLN A 124 10.79 7.03 6.10
C GLN A 124 10.37 8.27 6.90
N MET A 125 9.11 8.68 6.78
CA MET A 125 8.52 9.55 7.80
C MET A 125 8.53 8.77 9.12
N ASP A 126 9.23 9.32 10.12
CA ASP A 126 9.28 8.83 11.49
C ASP A 126 7.91 8.31 11.94
N SER A 127 7.87 7.14 12.58
CA SER A 127 6.68 6.59 13.23
C SER A 127 5.92 7.64 14.06
N ALA A 128 6.66 8.52 14.75
CA ALA A 128 6.11 9.66 15.49
C ALA A 128 5.38 10.70 14.60
N LYS A 129 5.89 10.99 13.39
CA LYS A 129 5.19 11.88 12.44
C LYS A 129 3.90 11.23 11.94
N ARG A 130 3.91 9.92 11.66
CA ARG A 130 2.70 9.20 11.22
C ARG A 130 1.60 9.22 12.28
N ALA A 131 1.95 8.92 13.53
CA ALA A 131 1.03 8.98 14.64
C ALA A 131 0.41 10.38 14.81
N LYS A 132 1.23 11.43 14.67
CA LYS A 132 0.76 12.82 14.71
C LYS A 132 -0.22 13.13 13.56
N TYR A 133 0.08 12.68 12.34
CA TYR A 133 -0.79 12.91 11.18
C TYR A 133 -2.14 12.20 11.34
N ARG A 134 -2.13 10.92 11.77
CA ARG A 134 -3.35 10.15 12.07
C ARG A 134 -4.23 10.84 13.11
N LEU A 135 -3.63 11.29 14.22
CA LEU A 135 -4.37 11.96 15.28
C LEU A 135 -4.94 13.30 14.81
N THR A 136 -4.15 14.06 14.05
CA THR A 136 -4.58 15.37 13.52
C THR A 136 -5.69 15.24 12.49
N SER A 137 -5.61 14.26 11.58
CA SER A 137 -6.63 14.02 10.56
C SER A 137 -7.94 13.56 11.20
N MET A 138 -7.88 12.69 12.21
CA MET A 138 -9.04 12.22 12.95
C MET A 138 -9.69 13.31 13.82
N LEU A 139 -8.91 14.16 14.48
CA LEU A 139 -9.49 15.30 15.21
C LEU A 139 -10.18 16.30 14.27
N LYS A 140 -9.61 16.53 13.08
CA LYS A 140 -10.22 17.41 12.07
C LYS A 140 -11.55 16.85 11.55
N SER A 141 -11.63 15.55 11.30
CA SER A 141 -12.88 14.95 10.83
C SER A 141 -13.97 14.97 11.90
N LEU A 142 -13.63 14.62 13.14
CA LEU A 142 -14.56 14.67 14.28
C LEU A 142 -15.05 16.10 14.54
N SER A 143 -14.14 17.09 14.48
CA SER A 143 -14.50 18.50 14.58
C SER A 143 -15.42 18.96 13.45
N SER A 144 -15.25 18.44 12.23
CA SER A 144 -16.09 18.77 11.06
C SER A 144 -17.47 18.11 11.09
N ASP A 145 -17.63 17.03 11.85
CA ASP A 145 -18.90 16.34 12.07
C ASP A 145 -19.69 16.91 13.27
N GLY A 146 -19.15 17.92 13.96
CA GLY A 146 -19.82 18.56 15.11
C GLY A 146 -19.91 17.66 16.35
N GLN A 147 -19.28 16.50 16.32
CA GLN A 147 -19.14 15.59 17.46
C GLN A 147 -17.80 15.90 18.13
N ILE A 148 -17.84 16.66 19.22
CA ILE A 148 -16.68 16.78 20.10
C ILE A 148 -16.46 15.40 20.71
N PRO A 149 -15.31 14.73 20.48
CA PRO A 149 -15.07 13.42 21.06
C PRO A 149 -15.10 13.50 22.58
N ASP A 150 -15.78 12.53 23.21
CA ASP A 150 -15.85 12.40 24.65
C ASP A 150 -14.45 12.17 25.25
N VAL A 151 -14.23 12.61 26.48
CA VAL A 151 -12.92 12.58 27.15
C VAL A 151 -12.41 11.15 27.29
N GLU A 152 -13.31 10.18 27.47
CA GLU A 152 -12.98 8.74 27.48
C GLU A 152 -12.50 8.24 26.12
N ALA A 153 -13.18 8.60 25.03
CA ALA A 153 -12.79 8.20 23.68
C ALA A 153 -11.41 8.79 23.29
N LEU A 154 -11.13 10.02 23.72
CA LEU A 154 -9.82 10.64 23.59
C LEU A 154 -8.73 9.88 24.35
N ASN A 155 -9.02 9.39 25.55
CA ASN A 155 -8.06 8.63 26.35
C ASN A 155 -7.78 7.23 25.78
N GLU A 156 -8.80 6.51 25.32
CA GLU A 156 -8.60 5.21 24.64
C GLU A 156 -7.75 5.38 23.37
N LEU A 157 -7.99 6.45 22.61
CA LEU A 157 -7.18 6.79 21.45
C LEU A 157 -5.73 7.09 21.84
N LEU A 158 -5.52 7.89 22.89
CA LEU A 158 -4.17 8.24 23.36
C LEU A 158 -3.38 6.98 23.76
N ILE A 159 -4.05 6.03 24.43
CA ILE A 159 -3.46 4.72 24.78
C ILE A 159 -3.11 3.94 23.53
N LYS A 160 -4.03 3.82 22.56
CA LYS A 160 -3.79 3.11 21.29
C LYS A 160 -2.60 3.70 20.52
N TYR A 161 -2.50 5.03 20.45
CA TYR A 161 -1.38 5.71 19.80
C TYR A 161 -0.06 5.55 20.55
N GLN A 162 -0.08 5.54 21.89
CA GLN A 162 1.12 5.25 22.69
C GLN A 162 1.63 3.83 22.43
N THR A 163 0.74 2.84 22.27
CA THR A 163 1.11 1.48 21.86
C THR A 163 1.65 1.41 20.43
N ASP A 164 1.03 2.10 19.46
CA ASP A 164 1.49 2.11 18.06
C ASP A 164 2.89 2.75 17.90
N ILE A 165 3.21 3.78 18.70
CA ILE A 165 4.55 4.38 18.75
C ILE A 165 5.56 3.39 19.33
N GLN A 166 5.18 2.61 20.34
CA GLN A 166 6.04 1.61 20.98
C GLN A 166 6.25 0.35 20.11
N SER A 167 5.25 -0.09 19.35
CA SER A 167 5.37 -1.22 18.42
C SER A 167 6.18 -0.85 17.17
N GLY A 168 6.03 0.38 16.64
CA GLY A 168 6.85 0.86 15.53
C GLY A 168 8.35 0.88 15.85
N THR A 169 8.73 1.22 17.09
CA THR A 169 10.12 1.12 17.55
C THR A 169 10.64 -0.32 17.67
N GLN A 170 9.76 -1.33 17.79
CA GLN A 170 10.14 -2.75 17.83
C GLN A 170 10.28 -3.36 16.43
N ASP A 171 9.41 -3.01 15.48
CA ASP A 171 9.54 -3.44 14.07
C ASP A 171 10.78 -2.81 13.39
N ASP A 172 11.09 -1.55 13.70
CA ASP A 172 12.30 -0.88 13.22
C ASP A 172 13.58 -1.55 13.76
N SER A 173 13.55 -2.13 14.97
CA SER A 173 14.70 -2.83 15.57
C SER A 173 14.80 -4.32 15.22
N GLN A 174 13.69 -4.96 14.82
CA GLN A 174 13.71 -6.33 14.28
C GLN A 174 14.16 -6.35 12.80
N MET A 175 13.76 -5.38 11.99
CA MET A 175 14.27 -5.26 10.61
C MET A 175 15.78 -4.96 10.57
N GLU A 176 16.32 -4.09 11.45
CA GLU A 176 17.78 -3.88 11.53
C GLU A 176 18.56 -5.17 11.88
N ASN A 177 17.98 -6.07 12.68
CA ASN A 177 18.63 -7.33 13.04
C ASN A 177 18.57 -8.38 11.93
N ASP A 178 17.47 -8.47 11.17
CA ASP A 178 17.36 -9.40 10.04
C ASP A 178 18.29 -9.04 8.87
N PHE A 179 18.68 -7.76 8.73
CA PHE A 179 19.70 -7.32 7.76
C PHE A 179 21.15 -7.51 8.23
N SER A 180 21.39 -7.92 9.49
CA SER A 180 22.75 -8.23 9.98
C SER A 180 23.18 -9.68 9.71
N LEU A 181 22.25 -10.52 9.23
CA LEU A 181 22.42 -11.97 9.07
C LEU A 181 22.30 -12.48 7.62
N ILE A 182 22.24 -11.59 6.62
CA ILE A 182 22.31 -11.92 5.18
C ILE A 182 23.44 -11.10 4.54
#